data_AF-A0A0K0G4H9-F1
#
_entry.id   AF-A0A0K0G4H9-F1
#
_cell.length_a   1.000
_cell.length_b   1.000
_cell.length_c   1.000
_cell.angle_alpha   90.00
_cell.angle_beta   90.00
_cell.angle_gamma   90.00
#
_symmetry.space_group_name_H-M   'P 1'
#
loop_
_entity.id
_entity.type
_entity.pdbx_description
1 polymer ?
#
loop_
_entity_poly.entity_id
_entity_poly.type
_entity_poly.pdbx_seq_one_letter_code
_entity_poly.pdbx_strand_id
1 'polypeptide(L)'
;MAQGGFVLYTDVSYMGLGAILFQHQPALHIITYLFRSTNSFERNYPSIHLEALAIVWALAQIADHDLFGSSVFVSSVWFQNISRQIGTLPVTSNTVQSHY
;
A
#
# COMPACT_ATOMS: atom_id res chain seq x y z
N MET A 1 -21.50 -2.86 11.86
CA MET A 1 -21.40 -2.19 10.55
C MET A 1 -20.17 -2.78 9.88
N ALA A 2 -20.32 -3.49 8.76
CA ALA A 2 -19.16 -4.05 8.07
C ALA A 2 -18.39 -2.89 7.43
N GLN A 3 -17.31 -2.45 8.07
CA GLN A 3 -16.43 -1.44 7.49
C GLN A 3 -15.75 -2.09 6.28
N GLY A 4 -16.15 -1.69 5.08
CA GLY A 4 -15.56 -2.18 3.83
C GLY A 4 -14.05 -1.97 3.86
N GLY A 5 -13.27 -2.98 3.44
CA GLY A 5 -11.81 -2.91 3.48
C GLY A 5 -11.26 -1.72 2.70
N PHE A 6 -10.13 -1.18 3.16
CA PHE A 6 -9.45 -0.06 2.49
C PHE A 6 -8.21 -0.58 1.76
N VAL A 7 -7.95 -0.04 0.57
CA VAL A 7 -6.75 -0.34 -0.21
C VAL A 7 -6.00 0.96 -0.47
N LEU A 8 -4.73 1.00 -0.10
CA LEU A 8 -3.83 2.12 -0.33
C LEU A 8 -2.80 1.73 -1.37
N TYR A 9 -2.90 2.32 -2.56
CA TYR A 9 -1.82 2.22 -3.55
C TYR A 9 -0.82 3.35 -3.31
N THR A 10 0.45 3.00 -3.29
CA THR A 10 1.55 3.97 -3.15
C THR A 10 2.53 3.81 -4.29
N ASP A 11 3.05 4.93 -4.77
CA ASP A 11 4.12 4.97 -5.75
C ASP A 11 5.11 6.07 -5.40
N VAL A 12 6.35 5.90 -5.81
CA VAL A 12 7.41 6.85 -5.52
C VAL A 12 8.37 6.99 -6.68
N SER A 13 8.81 8.22 -6.86
CA SER A 13 9.93 8.58 -7.71
C SER A 13 10.86 9.54 -6.98
N TYR A 14 12.03 9.77 -7.56
CA TYR A 14 12.93 10.83 -7.10
C TYR A 14 12.31 12.23 -7.18
N MET A 15 11.18 12.42 -7.87
CA MET A 15 10.51 13.71 -8.00
C MET A 15 9.33 13.88 -7.04
N GLY A 16 8.74 12.80 -6.55
CA GLY A 16 7.53 12.87 -5.73
C GLY A 16 7.05 11.53 -5.19
N LEU A 17 6.24 11.63 -4.14
CA LEU A 17 5.50 10.55 -3.49
C LEU A 17 4.04 10.65 -3.93
N GLY A 18 3.45 9.51 -4.32
CA GLY A 18 2.06 9.41 -4.70
C GLY A 18 1.35 8.34 -3.89
N ALA A 19 0.08 8.57 -3.56
CA ALA A 19 -0.78 7.55 -3.02
C ALA A 19 -2.25 7.75 -3.43
N ILE A 20 -3.00 6.65 -3.51
CA ILE A 20 -4.43 6.66 -3.80
C ILE A 20 -5.10 5.73 -2.80
N LEU A 21 -6.10 6.26 -2.08
CA LEU A 21 -6.90 5.48 -1.14
C LEU A 21 -8.20 5.06 -1.81
N PHE A 22 -8.48 3.77 -1.73
CA PHE A 22 -9.71 3.15 -2.21
C PHE A 22 -10.50 2.56 -1.04
N GLN A 23 -11.82 2.57 -1.19
CA GLN A 23 -12.73 1.81 -0.35
C GLN A 23 -13.37 0.69 -1.14
N HIS A 24 -13.45 -0.48 -0.52
CA HIS A 24 -14.20 -1.60 -1.06
C HIS A 24 -15.63 -1.59 -0.52
N GLN A 25 -16.57 -1.02 -1.28
CA GLN A 25 -18.01 -1.09 -0.99
C GLN A 25 -18.83 -1.22 -2.28
N PRO A 26 -19.59 -2.32 -2.40
CA PRO A 26 -19.74 -3.27 -3.53
C PRO A 26 -18.80 -3.21 -4.74
N ALA A 27 -18.31 -2.03 -5.12
CA ALA A 27 -17.29 -1.80 -6.13
C ALA A 27 -16.13 -0.98 -5.53
N LEU A 28 -14.97 -1.02 -6.16
CA LEU A 28 -13.80 -0.26 -5.73
C LEU A 28 -14.05 1.23 -5.99
N HIS A 29 -14.20 2.03 -4.93
CA HIS A 29 -14.38 3.48 -5.02
C HIS A 29 -13.13 4.22 -4.58
N ILE A 30 -12.78 5.29 -5.29
CA ILE A 30 -11.66 6.15 -4.91
C ILE A 30 -12.14 7.14 -3.86
N ILE A 31 -11.45 7.19 -2.72
CA ILE A 31 -11.73 8.15 -1.64
C ILE A 31 -10.92 9.42 -1.86
N THR A 32 -9.61 9.28 -2.05
CA THR A 32 -8.71 10.42 -2.17
C THR A 32 -7.44 10.11 -2.96
N TYR A 33 -6.89 11.15 -3.56
CA TYR A 33 -5.59 11.16 -4.21
C TYR A 33 -4.65 12.02 -3.38
N LEU A 34 -3.47 11.47 -3.10
CA LEU A 34 -2.43 12.12 -2.32
C LEU A 34 -1.19 12.24 -3.20
N PHE A 35 -0.61 13.45 -3.25
CA PHE A 35 0.67 13.67 -3.91
C PHE A 35 1.48 14.75 -3.19
N ARG A 36 2.81 14.55 -3.11
CA ARG A 36 3.75 15.60 -2.72
C ARG A 36 5.08 15.45 -3.45
N SER A 37 5.75 16.57 -3.68
CA SER A 37 7.13 16.56 -4.19
C SER A 37 8.12 16.11 -3.11
N THR A 38 9.18 15.43 -3.53
CA THR A 38 10.31 15.06 -2.66
C THR A 38 11.25 16.25 -2.50
N ASN A 39 11.69 16.47 -1.27
CA ASN A 39 12.69 17.49 -0.98
C ASN A 39 14.09 17.04 -1.48
N SER A 40 15.04 17.98 -1.58
CA SER A 40 16.38 17.70 -2.11
C SER A 40 17.15 16.60 -1.36
N PHE A 41 16.86 16.39 -0.07
CA PHE A 41 17.50 15.35 0.73
C PHE A 41 16.88 13.97 0.47
N GLU A 42 15.56 13.91 0.36
CA GLU A 42 14.80 12.69 0.07
C GLU A 42 15.17 12.11 -1.29
N ARG A 43 15.51 12.94 -2.29
CA ARG A 43 15.94 12.45 -3.62
C ARG A 43 17.22 11.62 -3.58
N ASN A 44 18.04 11.77 -2.54
CA ASN A 44 19.28 11.01 -2.40
C ASN A 44 19.08 9.67 -1.69
N TYR A 45 17.85 9.37 -1.25
CA TYR A 45 17.56 8.09 -0.61
C TYR A 45 17.53 6.95 -1.64
N PRO A 46 18.01 5.75 -1.25
CA PRO A 46 17.84 4.56 -2.07
C PRO A 46 16.34 4.24 -2.23
N SER A 47 15.97 3.56 -3.32
CA SER A 47 14.56 3.29 -3.69
C SER A 47 13.74 2.66 -2.56
N ILE A 48 14.34 1.74 -1.79
CA ILE A 48 13.67 1.09 -0.66
C ILE A 48 13.28 2.08 0.46
N HIS A 49 14.12 3.10 0.72
CA HIS A 49 13.81 4.14 1.71
C HIS A 49 12.75 5.11 1.17
N LEU A 50 12.78 5.39 -0.13
CA LEU A 50 11.78 6.21 -0.79
C LEU A 50 10.39 5.57 -0.75
N GLU A 51 10.31 4.26 -0.92
CA GLU A 51 9.05 3.51 -0.80
C GLU A 51 8.52 3.48 0.62
N ALA A 52 9.40 3.20 1.60
CA ALA A 52 9.04 3.27 3.00
C ALA A 52 8.53 4.67 3.37
N LEU A 53 9.18 5.72 2.86
CA LEU A 53 8.75 7.10 3.05
C LEU A 53 7.37 7.35 2.43
N ALA A 54 7.10 6.87 1.22
CA ALA A 54 5.80 7.00 0.57
C ALA A 54 4.69 6.31 1.38
N ILE A 55 4.94 5.11 1.90
CA ILE A 55 4.00 4.36 2.74
C ILE A 55 3.73 5.11 4.04
N VAL A 56 4.78 5.49 4.78
CA VAL A 56 4.66 6.19 6.07
C VAL A 56 3.93 7.52 5.89
N TRP A 57 4.31 8.28 4.87
CA TRP A 57 3.65 9.55 4.57
C TRP A 57 2.17 9.34 4.19
N ALA A 58 1.86 8.39 3.31
CA ALA A 58 0.49 8.13 2.90
C ALA A 58 -0.37 7.65 4.09
N LEU A 59 0.18 6.79 4.96
CA LEU A 59 -0.47 6.36 6.19
C LEU A 59 -0.72 7.54 7.13
N ALA A 60 0.23 8.46 7.29
CA ALA A 60 0.05 9.67 8.10
C ALA A 60 -1.09 10.54 7.56
N GLN A 61 -1.17 10.75 6.24
CA GLN A 61 -2.24 11.53 5.62
C GLN A 61 -3.63 10.92 5.79
N ILE A 62 -3.74 9.59 5.80
CA ILE A 62 -5.05 8.90 5.97
C ILE A 62 -5.38 8.63 7.44
N ALA A 63 -4.41 8.69 8.36
CA ALA A 63 -4.66 8.55 9.78
C ALA A 63 -5.58 9.66 10.31
N ASP A 64 -5.52 10.84 9.68
CA ASP A 64 -6.42 11.97 9.95
C ASP A 64 -7.86 11.73 9.48
N HIS A 65 -8.13 10.67 8.72
CA HIS A 65 -9.47 10.32 8.18
C HIS A 65 -10.26 9.32 9.04
N ASP A 66 -9.97 9.20 10.34
CA ASP A 66 -10.69 8.34 11.30
C ASP A 66 -10.80 6.86 10.87
N LEU A 67 -9.80 6.34 10.16
CA LEU A 67 -9.75 4.93 9.71
C LEU A 67 -9.43 3.93 10.84
N PHE A 68 -9.50 4.35 12.10
CA PHE A 68 -9.14 3.54 13.27
C PHE A 68 -9.99 2.25 13.33
N GLY A 69 -9.30 1.11 13.37
CA GLY A 69 -9.92 -0.21 13.48
C GLY A 69 -10.25 -0.89 12.15
N SER A 70 -9.92 -0.28 11.01
CA SER A 70 -10.11 -0.89 9.69
C SER A 70 -8.82 -1.47 9.11
N SER A 71 -8.90 -2.64 8.47
CA SER A 71 -7.75 -3.24 7.78
C SER A 71 -7.44 -2.45 6.50
N VAL A 72 -6.21 -1.94 6.39
CA VAL A 72 -5.70 -1.26 5.19
C VAL A 72 -4.73 -2.20 4.48
N PHE A 73 -5.01 -2.53 3.21
CA PHE A 73 -4.07 -3.24 2.36
C PHE A 73 -3.20 -2.22 1.61
N VAL A 74 -1.90 -2.22 1.85
CA VAL A 74 -0.95 -1.34 1.16
C VAL A 74 -0.29 -2.11 0.02
N SER A 75 -0.33 -1.55 -1.19
CA SER A 75 0.38 -2.11 -2.34
C SER A 75 1.24 -1.03 -2.99
N SER A 76 2.54 -1.30 -3.09
CA SER A 76 3.50 -0.49 -3.84
C SER A 76 3.95 -1.24 -5.10
N VAL A 77 4.31 -0.49 -6.14
CA VAL A 77 4.74 -1.05 -7.44
C VAL A 77 5.96 -1.95 -7.27
N TRP A 78 6.85 -1.63 -6.32
CA TRP A 78 8.04 -2.43 -6.05
C TRP A 78 7.73 -3.81 -5.46
N PHE A 79 6.70 -3.93 -4.62
CA PHE A 79 6.27 -5.22 -4.08
C PHE A 79 5.79 -6.17 -5.18
N GLN A 80 5.13 -5.64 -6.22
CA GLN A 80 4.73 -6.42 -7.39
C GLN A 80 5.94 -6.82 -8.24
N ASN A 81 6.95 -5.94 -8.37
CA ASN A 81 8.14 -6.24 -9.16
C ASN A 81 9.03 -7.29 -8.48
N ILE A 82 9.19 -7.22 -7.15
CA ILE A 82 9.82 -8.29 -6.37
C ILE A 82 9.03 -9.60 -6.55
N SER A 83 7.71 -9.58 -6.44
CA SER A 83 6.88 -10.80 -6.60
C SER A 83 7.05 -11.45 -7.99
N ARG A 84 7.35 -10.66 -9.03
CA ARG A 84 7.72 -11.18 -10.35
C ARG A 84 9.13 -11.77 -10.38
N GLN A 85 10.07 -11.23 -9.62
CA GLN A 85 11.46 -11.73 -9.53
C GLN A 85 11.59 -12.98 -8.63
N ILE A 86 10.80 -13.09 -7.56
CA ILE A 86 10.82 -14.27 -6.68
C ILE A 86 9.97 -15.42 -7.25
N GLY A 87 9.17 -15.16 -8.28
CA GLY A 87 8.19 -16.11 -8.79
C GLY A 87 7.04 -16.28 -7.79
N THR A 88 5.83 -16.32 -8.31
CA THR A 88 4.63 -16.57 -7.49
C THR A 88 4.77 -17.93 -6.80
N LEU A 89 5.11 -17.96 -5.51
CA LEU A 89 4.80 -19.13 -4.70
C LEU A 89 3.26 -19.26 -4.70
N PRO A 90 2.70 -20.42 -5.09
CA PRO A 90 1.27 -20.60 -5.00
C PRO A 90 0.87 -20.42 -3.53
N VAL A 91 -0.01 -19.46 -3.25
CA VAL A 91 -0.78 -19.45 -2.00
C VAL A 91 -1.60 -20.73 -2.03
N THR A 92 -1.07 -21.80 -1.43
CA THR A 92 -1.85 -22.98 -1.12
C THR A 92 -2.76 -22.59 0.03
N SER A 93 -4.06 -22.51 -0.25
CA SER A 93 -5.11 -22.56 0.75
C SER A 93 -4.98 -23.86 1.54
N ASN A 94 -4.13 -23.87 2.56
CA ASN A 94 -4.02 -25.00 3.46
C ASN A 94 -5.19 -24.95 4.44
N THR A 95 -6.33 -25.51 4.02
CA THR A 95 -7.20 -26.20 4.96
C THR A 95 -6.37 -27.35 5.52
N VAL A 96 -5.90 -27.20 6.75
CA VAL A 96 -5.23 -28.28 7.48
C VAL A 96 -6.26 -29.37 7.74
N GLN A 97 -6.28 -30.41 6.92
CA GLN A 97 -6.69 -31.74 7.36
C GLN A 97 -5.42 -32.51 7.70
N SER A 98 -5.12 -32.62 9.00
CA SER A 98 -4.11 -33.54 9.51
C SER A 98 -4.81 -34.75 10.10
N HIS A 99 -4.65 -35.90 9.45
CA HIS A 99 -4.75 -37.23 10.03
C HIS A 99 -3.41 -37.92 9.76
N TYR A 100 -2.99 -38.71 10.76
CA TYR A 100 -1.69 -39.37 10.99
C TYR A 100 -0.68 -38.56 11.80
#